data_AF-A0A9P8K3B7-F1
#
_entry.id   AF-A0A9P8K3B7-F1
#
_cell.length_a   1.000
_cell.length_b   1.000
_cell.length_c   1.000
_cell.angle_alpha   90.00
_cell.angle_beta   90.00
_cell.angle_gamma   90.00
#
_symmetry.space_group_name_H-M   'P 1'
#
loop_
_entity.id
_entity.type
_entity.pdbx_description
1 polymer ?
#
loop_
_entity_poly.entity_id
_entity_poly.type
_entity_poly.pdbx_seq_one_letter_code
_entity_poly.pdbx_strand_id
1 'polypeptide(L)'
;MASFSSVAPELLEKIFGVLDHGSLKTVRLVSKYHSLLVEPMVFSEAVFDLDIGGINGLVSIAKSPTLRQHVQTIRLHRRNVPRDFGAFEDWQGLTMHEYIGLEGLDDDDLDAARLDNELRGYTGWPMSKQEWEALSNIDRRHLYENYERERVTLQQHIGGLSALVGCQVLGGEAEDSSGTTNDNEDDRSPRQFLQSFEQAIKRLPQLSGFYHQPAYLDECWGKRWRIIRFNISGVLAIHDTEEEMHVDSLQQSLCLRTLTLAKDAGRGKLRFVHMYTCGTAF
;
A
#
# COMPACT_ATOMS: atom_id res chain seq x y z
N MET A 1 23.83 17.30 33.74
CA MET A 1 23.10 16.46 32.77
C MET A 1 23.95 16.36 31.53
N ALA A 2 24.36 15.14 31.13
CA ALA A 2 25.08 14.96 29.87
C ALA A 2 24.12 15.25 28.71
N SER A 3 24.51 16.13 27.79
CA SER A 3 23.69 16.42 26.61
C SER A 3 23.85 15.29 25.61
N PHE A 4 22.76 14.79 25.02
CA PHE A 4 22.81 13.82 23.93
C PHE A 4 23.69 14.30 22.75
N SER A 5 23.87 15.61 22.62
CA SER A 5 24.75 16.27 21.65
C SER A 5 26.25 16.06 21.90
N SER A 6 26.66 15.54 23.06
CA SER A 6 28.07 15.25 23.37
C SER A 6 28.50 13.83 23.01
N VAL A 7 27.57 13.00 22.52
CA VAL A 7 27.85 11.65 22.02
C VAL A 7 28.35 11.75 20.58
N ALA A 8 29.35 10.95 20.22
CA ALA A 8 29.89 10.93 18.86
C ALA A 8 28.79 10.57 17.83
N PRO A 9 28.72 11.22 16.66
CA PRO A 9 27.68 10.99 15.66
C PRO A 9 27.54 9.52 15.26
N GLU A 10 28.66 8.80 15.17
CA GLU A 10 28.71 7.38 14.78
C GLU A 10 28.07 6.46 15.83
N LEU A 11 28.13 6.85 17.11
CA LEU A 11 27.45 6.14 18.19
C LEU A 11 25.95 6.44 18.18
N LEU A 12 25.57 7.68 17.89
CA LEU A 12 24.17 8.06 17.73
C LEU A 12 23.53 7.33 16.54
N GLU A 13 24.23 7.20 15.41
CA GLU A 13 23.76 6.42 14.27
C GLU A 13 23.52 4.94 14.63
N LYS A 14 24.42 4.33 15.42
CA LYS A 14 24.21 2.96 15.91
C LYS A 14 23.00 2.84 16.84
N ILE A 15 22.79 3.83 17.70
CA ILE A 15 21.62 3.87 18.59
C ILE A 15 20.33 4.05 17.77
N PHE A 16 20.33 4.93 16.77
CA PHE A 16 19.17 5.11 15.92
C PHE A 16 18.93 3.89 15.02
N GLY A 17 19.98 3.19 14.59
CA GLY A 17 19.87 1.97 13.78
C GLY A 17 19.11 0.82 14.45
N VAL A 18 18.93 0.82 15.77
CA VAL A 18 18.10 -0.18 16.47
C VAL A 18 16.65 0.25 16.72
N LEU A 19 16.32 1.51 16.43
CA LEU A 19 14.96 2.03 16.62
C LEU A 19 14.04 1.60 15.47
N ASP A 20 12.77 1.38 15.80
CA ASP A 20 11.75 1.18 14.78
C ASP A 20 11.51 2.48 13.98
N HIS A 21 10.90 2.31 12.81
CA HIS A 21 10.68 3.40 11.87
C HIS A 21 9.77 4.52 12.43
N GLY A 22 8.82 4.21 13.32
CA GLY A 22 7.97 5.19 13.99
C GLY A 22 8.74 6.03 15.01
N SER A 23 9.60 5.37 15.79
CA SER A 23 10.52 6.05 16.70
C SER A 23 11.49 6.97 15.95
N LEU A 24 12.05 6.53 14.83
CA LEU A 24 12.92 7.36 13.99
C LEU A 24 12.22 8.61 13.46
N LYS A 25 10.96 8.51 13.02
CA LYS A 25 10.16 9.68 12.63
C LYS A 25 10.00 10.68 13.77
N THR A 26 9.82 10.19 14.99
CA THR A 26 9.71 11.03 16.18
C THR A 26 11.03 11.72 16.50
N VAL A 27 12.16 10.98 16.48
CA VAL A 27 13.50 11.53 16.73
C VAL A 27 13.86 12.62 15.72
N ARG A 28 13.50 12.45 14.45
CA ARG A 28 13.70 13.46 13.40
C ARG A 28 13.08 14.82 13.76
N LEU A 29 11.96 14.83 14.49
CA LEU A 29 11.25 16.05 14.88
C LEU A 29 11.84 16.74 16.13
N VAL A 30 12.77 16.09 16.85
CA VAL A 30 13.33 16.61 18.11
C VAL A 30 14.26 17.81 17.88
N SER A 31 15.14 17.75 16.86
CA SER A 31 15.99 18.89 16.50
C SER A 31 16.53 18.77 15.07
N LYS A 32 17.01 19.89 14.51
CA LYS A 32 17.65 19.90 13.17
C LYS A 32 18.85 18.95 13.09
N TYR A 33 19.63 18.82 14.17
CA TYR A 33 20.78 17.93 14.22
C TYR A 33 20.35 16.46 14.11
N HIS A 34 19.33 16.04 14.87
CA HIS A 34 18.79 14.69 14.79
C HIS A 34 18.14 14.44 13.42
N SER A 35 17.49 15.45 12.83
CA SER A 35 16.93 15.36 11.48
C SER A 35 17.99 14.97 10.46
N LEU A 36 19.16 15.61 10.49
CA LEU A 36 20.26 15.31 9.57
C LEU A 36 20.79 13.87 9.70
N LEU A 37 20.83 13.33 10.91
CA LEU A 37 21.30 11.96 11.16
C LEU A 37 20.27 10.90 10.78
N VAL A 38 18.97 11.19 11.02
CA VAL A 38 17.90 10.20 10.92
C VAL A 38 17.18 10.24 9.57
N GLU A 39 17.19 11.36 8.85
CA GLU A 39 16.59 11.48 7.52
C GLU A 39 17.08 10.41 6.53
N PRO A 40 18.39 10.09 6.43
CA PRO A 40 18.87 9.00 5.59
C PRO A 40 18.26 7.64 5.96
N MET A 41 18.03 7.38 7.25
CA MET A 41 17.47 6.13 7.73
C MET A 41 15.97 6.04 7.45
N VAL A 42 15.22 7.12 7.72
CA VAL A 42 13.77 7.20 7.50
C VAL A 42 13.41 7.19 6.03
N PHE A 43 14.17 7.88 5.19
CA PHE A 43 13.87 8.02 3.77
C PHE A 43 14.73 7.13 2.87
N SER A 44 15.43 6.14 3.44
CA SER A 44 16.12 5.10 2.67
C SER A 44 15.16 4.31 1.78
N GLU A 45 13.93 4.12 2.28
CA GLU A 45 12.83 3.44 1.60
C GLU A 45 11.62 4.37 1.48
N ALA A 46 11.03 4.44 0.29
CA ALA A 46 9.75 5.11 0.07
C ALA A 46 8.67 4.06 -0.28
N VAL A 47 7.61 4.03 0.53
CA VAL A 47 6.47 3.11 0.34
C VAL A 47 5.34 3.84 -0.39
N PHE A 48 4.70 3.17 -1.33
CA PHE A 48 3.48 3.63 -2.00
C PHE A 48 2.55 2.46 -2.30
N ASP A 49 1.29 2.74 -2.58
CA ASP A 49 0.26 1.77 -2.97
C ASP A 49 -0.51 2.23 -4.22
N LEU A 50 -1.36 1.34 -4.74
CA LEU A 50 -2.17 1.59 -5.94
C LEU A 50 -3.52 2.24 -5.64
N ASP A 51 -3.79 2.62 -4.39
CA ASP A 51 -5.04 3.28 -4.05
C ASP A 51 -5.02 4.72 -4.54
N ILE A 52 -6.20 5.33 -4.55
CA ILE A 52 -6.38 6.75 -4.82
C ILE A 52 -5.57 7.54 -3.78
N GLY A 53 -4.61 8.34 -4.26
CA GLY A 53 -3.69 9.10 -3.43
C GLY A 53 -2.55 8.29 -2.80
N GLY A 54 -2.48 6.97 -3.04
CA GLY A 54 -1.42 6.08 -2.55
C GLY A 54 -0.01 6.50 -2.94
N ILE A 55 0.11 7.22 -4.05
CA ILE A 55 1.36 7.73 -4.58
C ILE A 55 1.80 9.10 -4.01
N ASN A 56 0.91 9.80 -3.30
CA ASN A 56 1.15 11.18 -2.88
C ASN A 56 2.39 11.31 -1.98
N GLY A 57 2.64 10.31 -1.13
CA GLY A 57 3.84 10.23 -0.31
C GLY A 57 5.12 10.16 -1.15
N LEU A 58 5.17 9.26 -2.13
CA LEU A 58 6.30 9.11 -3.04
C LEU A 58 6.55 10.38 -3.85
N VAL A 59 5.49 11.00 -4.39
CA VAL A 59 5.57 12.25 -5.15
C VAL A 59 6.11 13.38 -4.27
N SER A 60 5.63 13.49 -3.03
CA SER A 60 6.07 14.50 -2.07
C SER A 60 7.56 14.35 -1.74
N ILE A 61 8.02 13.12 -1.51
CA ILE A 61 9.44 12.82 -1.27
C ILE A 61 10.28 13.15 -2.50
N ALA A 62 9.84 12.74 -3.70
CA ALA A 62 10.57 12.95 -4.94
C ALA A 62 10.69 14.42 -5.35
N LYS A 63 9.69 15.25 -5.00
CA LYS A 63 9.73 16.72 -5.20
C LYS A 63 10.69 17.42 -4.23
N SER A 64 10.93 16.86 -3.04
CA SER A 64 11.82 17.45 -2.05
C SER A 64 13.30 17.24 -2.41
N PRO A 65 14.10 18.31 -2.61
CA PRO A 65 15.50 18.19 -3.00
C PRO A 65 16.40 17.50 -1.97
N THR A 66 16.05 17.59 -0.68
CA THR A 66 16.80 16.96 0.42
C THR A 66 16.43 15.49 0.54
N LEU A 67 15.14 15.18 0.62
CA LEU A 67 14.66 13.82 0.89
C LEU A 67 14.92 12.86 -0.28
N ARG A 68 14.73 13.31 -1.52
CA ARG A 68 14.90 12.45 -2.71
C ARG A 68 16.30 11.85 -2.84
N GLN A 69 17.31 12.47 -2.21
CA GLN A 69 18.69 11.99 -2.24
C GLN A 69 18.91 10.77 -1.36
N HIS A 70 18.04 10.55 -0.37
CA HIS A 70 18.15 9.46 0.57
C HIS A 70 17.43 8.19 0.10
N VAL A 71 16.44 8.31 -0.79
CA VAL A 71 15.67 7.17 -1.30
C VAL A 71 16.54 6.27 -2.17
N GLN A 72 16.80 5.08 -1.65
CA GLN A 72 17.52 4.00 -2.32
C GLN A 72 16.58 2.93 -2.83
N THR A 73 15.44 2.78 -2.18
CA THR A 73 14.50 1.71 -2.42
C THR A 73 13.10 2.27 -2.50
N ILE A 74 12.31 1.81 -3.46
CA ILE A 74 10.85 2.00 -3.41
C ILE A 74 10.17 0.66 -3.18
N ARG A 75 9.13 0.68 -2.35
CA ARG A 75 8.31 -0.48 -2.06
C ARG A 75 6.89 -0.21 -2.50
N LEU A 76 6.40 -1.04 -3.41
CA LEU A 76 4.99 -1.12 -3.74
C LEU A 76 4.34 -2.04 -2.72
N HIS A 77 3.56 -1.44 -1.83
CA HIS A 77 2.77 -2.13 -0.82
C HIS A 77 1.31 -2.22 -1.31
N ARG A 78 0.65 -3.34 -1.02
CA ARG A 78 -0.78 -3.48 -1.29
C ARG A 78 -1.53 -3.20 0.00
N ARG A 79 -2.38 -2.17 0.02
CA ARG A 79 -3.27 -1.92 1.17
C ARG A 79 -4.39 -2.96 1.23
N ASN A 80 -5.05 -3.09 2.39
CA ASN A 80 -6.27 -3.88 2.47
C ASN A 80 -7.39 -3.17 1.72
N VAL A 81 -7.58 -3.63 0.49
CA VAL A 81 -8.69 -3.26 -0.39
C VAL A 81 -9.96 -3.98 0.08
N PRO A 82 -11.13 -3.32 0.04
CA PRO A 82 -12.42 -4.01 0.13
C PRO A 82 -12.49 -5.17 -0.89
N ARG A 83 -12.80 -6.38 -0.43
CA ARG A 83 -13.13 -7.55 -1.28
C ARG A 83 -14.59 -7.53 -1.72
N ASP A 84 -14.89 -8.17 -2.84
CA ASP A 84 -16.28 -8.50 -3.16
C ASP A 84 -16.78 -9.63 -2.26
N PHE A 85 -17.70 -9.30 -1.35
CA PHE A 85 -18.34 -10.29 -0.48
C PHE A 85 -19.73 -10.68 -1.00
N GLY A 86 -20.18 -10.16 -2.16
CA GLY A 86 -21.50 -10.44 -2.69
C GLY A 86 -22.58 -9.56 -2.07
N ALA A 87 -23.56 -10.15 -1.38
CA ALA A 87 -24.68 -9.40 -0.81
C ALA A 87 -24.36 -8.82 0.58
N PHE A 88 -25.25 -7.96 1.09
CA PHE A 88 -25.14 -7.40 2.43
C PHE A 88 -25.07 -8.50 3.50
N GLU A 89 -25.89 -9.54 3.33
CA GLU A 89 -26.01 -10.66 4.26
C GLU A 89 -24.71 -11.48 4.32
N ASP A 90 -24.06 -11.67 3.18
CA ASP A 90 -22.77 -12.37 3.08
C ASP A 90 -21.66 -11.53 3.73
N TRP A 91 -21.57 -10.24 3.37
CA TRP A 91 -20.64 -9.29 3.99
C TRP A 91 -20.80 -9.25 5.51
N GLN A 92 -22.05 -9.20 6.00
CA GLN A 92 -22.36 -9.13 7.42
C GLN A 92 -21.98 -10.44 8.13
N GLY A 93 -22.34 -11.59 7.54
CA GLY A 93 -22.04 -12.92 8.06
C GLY A 93 -20.55 -13.28 8.11
N LEU A 94 -19.69 -12.51 7.42
CA LEU A 94 -18.24 -12.70 7.45
C LEU A 94 -17.54 -11.76 8.43
N THR A 95 -18.26 -10.83 9.04
CA THR A 95 -17.69 -10.00 10.10
C THR A 95 -17.31 -10.86 11.30
N MET A 96 -16.23 -10.49 12.00
CA MET A 96 -15.74 -11.22 13.18
C MET A 96 -16.84 -11.45 14.24
N HIS A 97 -17.82 -10.56 14.31
CA HIS A 97 -18.89 -10.59 15.32
C HIS A 97 -20.07 -11.50 14.96
N GLU A 98 -20.26 -11.80 13.68
CA GLU A 98 -21.41 -12.58 13.19
C GLU A 98 -21.03 -13.87 12.48
N TYR A 99 -19.73 -14.10 12.26
CA TYR A 99 -19.25 -15.33 11.66
C TYR A 99 -19.61 -16.54 12.51
N ILE A 100 -20.52 -17.37 11.98
CA ILE A 100 -20.82 -18.69 12.49
C ILE A 100 -19.96 -19.63 11.65
N GLY A 101 -18.84 -20.07 12.19
CA GLY A 101 -17.86 -20.87 11.45
C GLY A 101 -18.45 -22.15 10.84
N LEU A 102 -17.73 -22.72 9.88
CA LEU A 102 -17.91 -24.13 9.52
C LEU A 102 -17.51 -24.95 10.76
N GLU A 103 -18.44 -25.73 11.32
CA GLU A 103 -18.16 -26.59 12.48
C GLU A 103 -16.85 -27.39 12.26
N GLY A 104 -15.82 -27.16 13.09
CA GLY A 104 -14.65 -28.05 13.19
C GLY A 104 -13.25 -27.51 12.86
N LEU A 105 -13.01 -26.19 12.84
CA LEU A 105 -11.64 -25.64 12.78
C LEU A 105 -11.31 -24.93 14.11
N ASP A 106 -10.33 -25.46 14.84
CA ASP A 106 -9.86 -24.89 16.11
C ASP A 106 -9.24 -23.49 15.87
N ASP A 107 -9.86 -22.46 16.46
CA ASP A 107 -9.51 -21.04 16.31
C ASP A 107 -8.19 -20.65 17.02
N ASP A 108 -7.68 -21.50 17.92
CA ASP A 108 -6.62 -21.15 18.87
C ASP A 108 -5.21 -21.05 18.25
N ASP A 109 -4.93 -21.69 17.11
CA ASP A 109 -3.59 -21.68 16.48
C ASP A 109 -3.31 -20.45 15.61
N LEU A 110 -4.33 -19.67 15.25
CA LEU A 110 -4.17 -18.53 14.35
C LEU A 110 -3.93 -17.21 15.10
N ASP A 111 -4.37 -17.05 16.34
CA ASP A 111 -4.37 -15.75 17.03
C ASP A 111 -2.99 -15.29 17.55
N ALA A 112 -2.09 -16.22 17.89
CA ALA A 112 -0.80 -15.89 18.51
C ALA A 112 0.24 -15.29 17.55
N ALA A 113 0.17 -15.61 16.25
CA ALA A 113 1.11 -15.10 15.24
C ALA A 113 0.69 -13.74 14.63
N ARG A 114 -0.56 -13.30 14.84
CA ARG A 114 -1.21 -12.22 14.07
C ARG A 114 -1.15 -10.83 14.71
N LEU A 115 -0.86 -10.74 16.01
CA LEU A 115 -0.85 -9.45 16.72
C LEU A 115 0.29 -8.51 16.26
N ASP A 116 1.40 -9.06 15.74
CA ASP A 116 2.61 -8.27 15.43
C ASP A 116 2.54 -7.59 14.04
N ASN A 117 1.80 -8.16 13.08
CA ASN A 117 1.67 -7.62 11.72
C ASN A 117 0.54 -6.59 11.55
N GLU A 118 -0.54 -6.69 12.33
CA GLU A 118 -1.71 -5.78 12.21
C GLU A 118 -1.43 -4.33 12.67
N LEU A 119 -0.34 -4.09 13.40
CA LEU A 119 0.04 -2.78 13.94
C LEU A 119 0.66 -1.81 12.91
N ARG A 120 0.98 -2.26 11.69
CA ARG A 120 1.80 -1.45 10.75
C ARG A 120 1.05 -0.50 9.82
N GLY A 121 -0.28 -0.44 9.82
CA GLY A 121 -1.01 0.37 8.83
C GLY A 121 -2.27 1.09 9.28
N TYR A 122 -2.87 0.73 10.42
CA TYR A 122 -4.19 1.25 10.81
C TYR A 122 -4.13 2.09 12.07
N THR A 123 -4.54 3.35 11.93
CA THR A 123 -4.78 4.25 13.06
C THR A 123 -6.20 4.03 13.56
N GLY A 124 -6.39 3.15 14.53
CA GLY A 124 -7.68 2.97 15.20
C GLY A 124 -7.91 1.57 15.73
N TRP A 125 -8.61 1.49 16.87
CA TRP A 125 -9.04 0.24 17.45
C TRP A 125 -10.18 -0.37 16.61
N PRO A 126 -10.19 -1.70 16.40
CA PRO A 126 -11.33 -2.39 15.80
C PRO A 126 -12.62 -2.14 16.60
N MET A 127 -13.75 -2.11 15.91
CA MET A 127 -15.06 -2.03 16.53
C MET A 127 -15.27 -3.25 17.45
N SER A 128 -15.62 -2.97 18.69
CA SER A 128 -15.95 -4.00 19.68
C SER A 128 -17.29 -4.67 19.37
N LYS A 129 -17.50 -5.86 19.94
CA LYS A 129 -18.77 -6.59 19.81
C LYS A 129 -19.97 -5.79 20.34
N GLN A 130 -19.79 -5.07 21.43
CA GLN A 130 -20.82 -4.21 22.03
C GLN A 130 -21.22 -3.07 21.10
N GLU A 131 -20.23 -2.41 20.47
CA GLU A 131 -20.49 -1.35 19.48
C GLU A 131 -21.22 -1.91 18.27
N TRP A 132 -20.85 -3.09 17.79
CA TRP A 132 -21.51 -3.75 16.67
C TRP A 132 -22.97 -4.12 16.98
N GLU A 133 -23.23 -4.70 18.14
CA GLU A 133 -24.58 -5.06 18.61
C GLU A 133 -25.46 -3.83 18.85
N ALA A 134 -24.86 -2.68 19.20
CA ALA A 134 -25.57 -1.42 19.36
C ALA A 134 -26.00 -0.78 18.03
N LEU A 135 -25.40 -1.15 16.90
CA LEU A 135 -25.80 -0.65 15.58
C LEU A 135 -27.14 -1.22 15.15
N SER A 136 -28.02 -0.35 14.66
CA SER A 136 -29.24 -0.80 14.00
C SER A 136 -28.93 -1.50 12.68
N ASN A 137 -29.87 -2.31 12.16
CA ASN A 137 -29.71 -2.94 10.84
C ASN A 137 -29.54 -1.87 9.73
N ILE A 138 -30.19 -0.70 9.88
CA ILE A 138 -30.05 0.43 8.95
C ILE A 138 -28.62 0.97 8.97
N ASP A 139 -28.03 1.15 10.15
CA ASP A 139 -26.64 1.63 10.28
C ASP A 139 -25.64 0.64 9.67
N ARG A 140 -25.86 -0.67 9.90
CA ARG A 140 -25.04 -1.73 9.29
C ARG A 140 -25.15 -1.72 7.77
N ARG A 141 -26.35 -1.51 7.23
CA ARG A 141 -26.57 -1.38 5.78
C ARG A 141 -25.84 -0.16 5.22
N HIS A 142 -25.85 0.97 5.92
CA HIS A 142 -25.07 2.14 5.52
C HIS A 142 -23.55 1.89 5.55
N LEU A 143 -23.04 1.11 6.51
CA LEU A 143 -21.64 0.68 6.52
C LEU A 143 -21.32 -0.15 5.28
N TYR A 144 -22.19 -1.10 4.92
CA TYR A 144 -22.05 -1.91 3.71
C TYR A 144 -22.13 -1.07 2.42
N GLU A 145 -23.07 -0.14 2.31
CA GLU A 145 -23.15 0.77 1.14
C GLU A 145 -21.89 1.62 0.98
N ASN A 146 -21.29 2.05 2.09
CA ASN A 146 -20.02 2.77 2.07
C ASN A 146 -18.86 1.87 1.67
N TYR A 147 -18.85 0.63 2.16
CA TYR A 147 -17.88 -0.40 1.78
C TYR A 147 -17.93 -0.67 0.28
N GLU A 148 -19.11 -0.95 -0.27
CA GLU A 148 -19.30 -1.21 -1.70
C GLU A 148 -18.97 0.01 -2.57
N ARG A 149 -19.32 1.21 -2.11
CA ARG A 149 -18.94 2.44 -2.83
C ARG A 149 -17.42 2.57 -2.94
N GLU A 150 -16.69 2.33 -1.85
CA GLU A 150 -15.22 2.35 -1.87
C GLU A 150 -14.64 1.25 -2.75
N ARG A 151 -15.18 0.03 -2.65
CA ARG A 151 -14.79 -1.12 -3.47
C ARG A 151 -14.91 -0.81 -4.96
N VAL A 152 -16.10 -0.39 -5.40
CA VAL A 152 -16.38 -0.06 -6.81
C VAL A 152 -15.49 1.08 -7.30
N THR A 153 -15.30 2.12 -6.48
CA THR A 153 -14.43 3.25 -6.82
C THR A 153 -12.98 2.80 -7.04
N LEU A 154 -12.47 1.94 -6.15
CA LEU A 154 -11.12 1.43 -6.24
C LEU A 154 -10.94 0.45 -7.41
N GLN A 155 -11.91 -0.42 -7.64
CA GLN A 155 -11.92 -1.34 -8.79
C GLN A 155 -11.93 -0.59 -10.12
N GLN A 156 -12.70 0.50 -10.23
CA GLN A 156 -12.67 1.39 -11.40
C GLN A 156 -11.31 2.06 -11.58
N HIS A 157 -10.69 2.53 -10.49
CA HIS A 157 -9.36 3.12 -10.53
C HIS A 157 -8.30 2.13 -11.00
N ILE A 158 -8.27 0.92 -10.42
CA ILE A 158 -7.36 -0.17 -10.79
C ILE A 158 -7.61 -0.62 -12.23
N GLY A 159 -8.88 -0.79 -12.63
CA GLY A 159 -9.24 -1.12 -14.01
C GLY A 159 -8.74 -0.09 -15.02
N GLY A 160 -8.85 1.20 -14.67
CA GLY A 160 -8.29 2.29 -15.48
C GLY A 160 -6.77 2.28 -15.54
N LEU A 161 -6.08 1.98 -14.43
CA LEU A 161 -4.62 1.81 -14.42
C LEU A 161 -4.19 0.65 -15.33
N SER A 162 -4.85 -0.50 -15.21
CA SER A 162 -4.60 -1.70 -16.02
C SER A 162 -4.81 -1.43 -17.50
N ALA A 163 -5.88 -0.74 -17.89
CA ALA A 163 -6.13 -0.37 -19.29
C ALA A 163 -5.00 0.52 -19.86
N LEU A 164 -4.59 1.55 -19.12
CA LEU A 164 -3.53 2.47 -19.56
C LEU A 164 -2.18 1.78 -19.71
N VAL A 165 -1.86 0.88 -18.76
CA VAL A 165 -0.63 0.09 -18.81
C VAL A 165 -0.68 -0.91 -19.97
N GLY A 166 -1.81 -1.58 -20.19
CA GLY A 166 -2.00 -2.52 -21.29
C GLY A 166 -1.86 -1.89 -22.68
N CYS A 167 -2.40 -0.68 -22.87
CA CYS A 167 -2.27 0.05 -24.14
C CYS A 167 -0.83 0.47 -24.46
N GLN A 168 0.01 0.73 -23.45
CA GLN A 168 1.40 1.17 -23.66
C GLN A 168 2.37 0.03 -23.99
N VAL A 169 2.06 -1.21 -23.59
CA VAL A 169 2.91 -2.39 -23.86
C VAL A 169 2.80 -2.84 -25.33
N LEU A 170 1.70 -2.51 -26.03
CA LEU A 170 1.45 -2.95 -27.40
C LEU A 170 1.97 -2.01 -28.51
N GLY A 171 2.78 -1.00 -28.18
CA GLY A 171 3.53 -0.23 -29.19
C GLY A 171 2.68 0.50 -30.23
N GLY A 172 1.41 0.79 -29.92
CA GLY A 172 0.57 1.64 -30.76
C GLY A 172 0.82 3.09 -30.41
N GLU A 173 1.13 3.92 -31.40
CA GLU A 173 0.95 5.37 -31.31
C GLU A 173 -0.47 5.59 -30.74
N ALA A 174 -0.55 6.13 -29.53
CA ALA A 174 -1.82 6.51 -28.95
C ALA A 174 -2.36 7.62 -29.85
N GLU A 175 -3.32 7.28 -30.72
CA GLU A 175 -4.05 8.28 -31.48
C GLU A 175 -4.52 9.35 -30.50
N ASP A 176 -4.16 10.59 -30.81
CA ASP A 176 -4.59 11.81 -30.14
C ASP A 176 -6.12 11.91 -30.21
N SER A 177 -6.80 11.18 -29.35
CA SER A 177 -8.20 11.43 -29.02
C SER A 177 -8.24 12.69 -28.16
N SER A 178 -8.12 13.83 -28.84
CA SER A 178 -8.46 15.16 -28.35
C SER A 178 -9.97 15.23 -28.09
N GLY A 179 -10.41 14.55 -27.04
CA GLY A 179 -11.72 14.74 -26.42
C GLY A 179 -11.56 15.74 -25.28
N THR A 180 -11.85 17.01 -25.59
CA THR A 180 -12.10 18.16 -24.70
C THR A 180 -12.03 17.85 -23.19
N THR A 181 -10.85 18.06 -22.60
CA THR A 181 -10.67 18.01 -21.14
C THR A 181 -11.25 19.27 -20.53
N ASN A 182 -12.40 19.15 -19.86
CA ASN A 182 -12.76 20.09 -18.82
C ASN A 182 -11.73 19.94 -17.70
N ASP A 183 -11.01 21.03 -17.42
CA ASP A 183 -10.05 21.21 -16.34
C ASP A 183 -10.71 21.11 -14.96
N ASN A 184 -11.12 19.91 -14.59
CA ASN A 184 -11.31 19.51 -13.20
C ASN A 184 -10.46 18.24 -13.01
N GLU A 185 -9.14 18.43 -12.91
CA GLU A 185 -8.17 17.40 -12.54
C GLU A 185 -8.47 16.91 -11.12
N ASP A 186 -9.39 15.96 -11.01
CA ASP A 186 -9.63 15.21 -9.78
C ASP A 186 -8.46 14.23 -9.59
N ASP A 187 -7.87 14.24 -8.38
CA ASP A 187 -6.74 13.40 -7.90
C ASP A 187 -6.98 11.87 -8.02
N ARG A 188 -8.13 11.48 -8.59
CA ARG A 188 -8.62 10.12 -8.82
C ARG A 188 -8.23 9.55 -10.19
N SER A 189 -7.64 10.34 -11.08
CA SER A 189 -7.33 9.92 -12.46
C SER A 189 -6.20 8.88 -12.53
N PRO A 190 -6.44 7.67 -13.07
CA PRO A 190 -5.40 6.67 -13.31
C PRO A 190 -4.24 7.16 -14.18
N ARG A 191 -4.52 8.08 -15.13
CA ARG A 191 -3.50 8.67 -15.98
C ARG A 191 -2.57 9.59 -15.20
N GLN A 192 -3.13 10.41 -14.31
CA GLN A 192 -2.36 11.31 -13.45
C GLN A 192 -1.50 10.52 -12.46
N PHE A 193 -2.02 9.41 -11.93
CA PHE A 193 -1.24 8.47 -11.12
C PHE A 193 0.00 7.98 -11.88
N LEU A 194 -0.16 7.43 -13.09
CA LEU A 194 0.96 6.90 -13.87
C LEU A 194 1.98 7.99 -14.23
N GLN A 195 1.53 9.17 -14.63
CA GLN A 195 2.42 10.30 -14.91
C GLN A 195 3.19 10.73 -13.67
N SER A 196 2.51 10.83 -12.52
CA SER A 196 3.12 11.19 -11.25
C SER A 196 4.14 10.14 -10.80
N PHE A 197 3.83 8.86 -11.01
CA PHE A 197 4.74 7.75 -10.78
C PHE A 197 6.01 7.90 -11.61
N GLU A 198 5.89 8.01 -12.92
CA GLU A 198 7.04 8.15 -13.82
C GLU A 198 7.93 9.34 -13.44
N GLN A 199 7.30 10.49 -13.17
CA GLN A 199 8.03 11.69 -12.75
C GLN A 199 8.72 11.50 -11.41
N ALA A 200 8.09 10.81 -10.45
CA ALA A 200 8.69 10.52 -9.16
C ALA A 200 9.93 9.64 -9.33
N ILE A 201 9.82 8.52 -10.07
CA ILE A 201 10.96 7.62 -10.35
C ILE A 201 12.13 8.38 -10.99
N LYS A 202 11.84 9.18 -12.04
CA LYS A 202 12.83 10.02 -12.71
C LYS A 202 13.48 11.06 -11.79
N ARG A 203 12.92 11.36 -10.62
CA ARG A 203 13.47 12.34 -9.65
C ARG A 203 14.28 11.73 -8.50
N LEU A 204 14.33 10.41 -8.33
CA LEU A 204 15.07 9.72 -7.25
C LEU A 204 16.53 9.33 -7.63
N PRO A 205 17.55 10.19 -7.40
CA PRO A 205 18.91 10.00 -7.92
C PRO A 205 19.67 8.78 -7.39
N GLN A 206 19.29 8.26 -6.22
CA GLN A 206 19.94 7.11 -5.59
C GLN A 206 19.11 5.83 -5.67
N LEU A 207 18.01 5.83 -6.44
CA LEU A 207 17.16 4.66 -6.58
C LEU A 207 17.97 3.47 -7.11
N SER A 208 18.07 2.44 -6.29
CA SER A 208 18.80 1.20 -6.52
C SER A 208 17.98 -0.07 -6.36
N GLY A 209 16.81 0.03 -5.72
CA GLY A 209 15.94 -1.11 -5.45
C GLY A 209 14.47 -0.83 -5.73
N PHE A 210 13.78 -1.84 -6.25
CA PHE A 210 12.31 -1.92 -6.25
C PHE A 210 11.88 -3.19 -5.51
N TYR A 211 11.00 -3.06 -4.52
CA TYR A 211 10.35 -4.20 -3.88
C TYR A 211 8.87 -4.20 -4.18
N HIS A 212 8.41 -5.30 -4.78
CA HIS A 212 7.01 -5.67 -4.80
C HIS A 212 6.70 -6.45 -3.52
N GLN A 213 5.75 -5.98 -2.71
CA GLN A 213 5.22 -6.75 -1.59
C GLN A 213 3.84 -7.32 -1.99
N PRO A 214 3.71 -8.63 -2.20
CA PRO A 214 2.50 -9.27 -2.70
C PRO A 214 1.44 -9.39 -1.62
N ALA A 215 0.19 -9.57 -2.05
CA ALA A 215 -0.98 -9.69 -1.17
C ALA A 215 -0.90 -10.90 -0.22
N TYR A 216 -0.47 -12.07 -0.70
CA TYR A 216 -0.53 -13.31 0.08
C TYR A 216 0.49 -13.39 1.22
N LEU A 217 1.55 -12.57 1.18
CA LEU A 217 2.48 -12.43 2.31
C LEU A 217 1.94 -11.46 3.36
N ASP A 218 1.00 -10.58 2.97
CA ASP A 218 0.23 -9.79 3.90
C ASP A 218 -1.06 -10.54 4.21
N GLU A 219 -0.98 -11.39 5.23
CA GLU A 219 -2.14 -12.14 5.72
C GLU A 219 -3.33 -11.22 6.02
N CYS A 220 -3.20 -9.89 6.10
CA CYS A 220 -4.31 -8.98 6.39
C CYS A 220 -5.25 -8.69 5.20
N TRP A 221 -4.96 -9.16 3.98
CA TRP A 221 -5.74 -8.72 2.80
C TRP A 221 -7.23 -9.11 2.88
N GLY A 222 -8.10 -8.09 2.85
CA GLY A 222 -9.55 -8.26 3.00
C GLY A 222 -10.01 -8.62 4.42
N LYS A 223 -9.11 -8.70 5.41
CA LYS A 223 -9.47 -9.01 6.81
C LYS A 223 -9.98 -7.80 7.59
N ARG A 224 -9.79 -6.59 7.06
CA ARG A 224 -10.19 -5.36 7.73
C ARG A 224 -10.55 -4.27 6.74
N TRP A 225 -11.66 -3.59 7.02
CA TRP A 225 -12.03 -2.33 6.40
C TRP A 225 -12.36 -1.32 7.50
N ARG A 226 -11.54 -0.26 7.62
CA ARG A 226 -11.66 0.75 8.68
C ARG A 226 -11.67 0.12 10.08
N ILE A 227 -12.78 0.20 10.80
CA ILE A 227 -12.98 -0.38 12.14
C ILE A 227 -13.62 -1.77 12.09
N ILE A 228 -14.05 -2.25 10.92
CA ILE A 228 -14.69 -3.55 10.75
C ILE A 228 -13.63 -4.61 10.47
N ARG A 229 -13.68 -5.72 11.20
CA ARG A 229 -12.85 -6.90 10.97
C ARG A 229 -13.69 -8.04 10.42
N PHE A 230 -13.10 -8.77 9.49
CA PHE A 230 -13.67 -9.97 8.89
C PHE A 230 -12.94 -11.21 9.44
N ASN A 231 -13.68 -12.30 9.59
CA ASN A 231 -13.11 -13.58 9.99
C ASN A 231 -12.25 -14.15 8.85
N ILE A 232 -11.05 -14.64 9.17
CA ILE A 232 -10.12 -15.18 8.16
C ILE A 232 -10.68 -16.39 7.43
N SER A 233 -11.31 -17.31 8.15
CA SER A 233 -11.81 -18.56 7.60
C SER A 233 -12.93 -18.26 6.62
N GLY A 234 -13.77 -17.27 6.93
CA GLY A 234 -14.75 -16.72 6.00
C GLY A 234 -14.13 -16.06 4.77
N VAL A 235 -13.11 -15.21 4.96
CA VAL A 235 -12.42 -14.52 3.85
C VAL A 235 -11.72 -15.51 2.92
N LEU A 236 -11.06 -16.54 3.45
CA LEU A 236 -10.40 -17.59 2.67
C LEU A 236 -11.41 -18.49 1.96
N ALA A 237 -12.60 -18.71 2.51
CA ALA A 237 -13.61 -19.52 1.84
C ALA A 237 -14.13 -18.89 0.53
N ILE A 238 -14.00 -17.57 0.36
CA ILE A 238 -14.52 -16.80 -0.78
C ILE A 238 -13.36 -16.43 -1.73
N HIS A 239 -12.51 -17.40 -2.06
CA HIS A 239 -11.39 -17.17 -2.97
C HIS A 239 -11.87 -16.70 -4.36
N ASP A 240 -11.88 -15.38 -4.58
CA ASP A 240 -11.91 -14.78 -5.91
C ASP A 240 -10.47 -14.59 -6.40
N THR A 241 -10.02 -15.53 -7.23
CA THR A 241 -8.68 -15.52 -7.81
C THR A 241 -8.51 -14.47 -8.90
N GLU A 242 -9.58 -13.98 -9.52
CA GLU A 242 -9.47 -13.10 -10.68
C GLU A 242 -9.08 -11.68 -10.26
N GLU A 243 -9.73 -11.13 -9.23
CA GLU A 243 -9.39 -9.80 -8.69
C GLU A 243 -7.93 -9.76 -8.18
N GLU A 244 -7.49 -10.83 -7.51
CA GLU A 244 -6.11 -11.00 -7.06
C GLU A 244 -5.10 -10.94 -8.23
N MET A 245 -5.35 -11.74 -9.28
CA MET A 245 -4.45 -11.86 -10.43
C MET A 245 -4.31 -10.56 -11.22
N HIS A 246 -5.38 -9.78 -11.37
CA HIS A 246 -5.35 -8.52 -12.09
C HIS A 246 -4.47 -7.47 -11.39
N VAL A 247 -4.61 -7.34 -10.07
CA VAL A 247 -3.80 -6.42 -9.28
C VAL A 247 -2.33 -6.85 -9.31
N ASP A 248 -2.04 -8.13 -9.12
CA ASP A 248 -0.67 -8.64 -9.16
C ASP A 248 -0.01 -8.39 -10.52
N SER A 249 -0.74 -8.59 -11.63
CA SER A 249 -0.26 -8.30 -12.99
C SER A 249 0.07 -6.82 -13.18
N LEU A 250 -0.78 -5.92 -12.66
CA LEU A 250 -0.54 -4.48 -12.69
C LEU A 250 0.70 -4.09 -11.87
N GLN A 251 0.84 -4.64 -10.66
CA GLN A 251 2.01 -4.42 -9.80
C GLN A 251 3.30 -4.89 -10.48
N GLN A 252 3.27 -6.05 -11.14
CA GLN A 252 4.39 -6.56 -11.93
C GLN A 252 4.73 -5.63 -13.09
N SER A 253 3.73 -5.12 -13.81
CA SER A 253 3.96 -4.21 -14.92
C SER A 253 4.58 -2.88 -14.46
N LEU A 254 4.13 -2.31 -13.34
CA LEU A 254 4.73 -1.09 -12.76
C LEU A 254 6.18 -1.30 -12.32
N CYS A 255 6.47 -2.49 -11.79
CA CYS A 255 7.81 -2.90 -11.43
C CYS A 255 8.73 -2.97 -12.67
N LEU A 256 8.29 -3.64 -13.74
CA LEU A 256 9.00 -3.67 -15.02
C LEU A 256 9.17 -2.26 -15.63
N ARG A 257 8.16 -1.41 -15.51
CA ARG A 257 8.22 -0.03 -15.97
C ARG A 257 9.25 0.79 -15.21
N THR A 258 9.43 0.55 -13.92
CA THR A 258 10.48 1.20 -13.11
C THR A 258 11.87 0.89 -13.67
N LEU A 259 12.12 -0.34 -14.13
CA LEU A 259 13.39 -0.72 -14.76
C LEU A 259 13.70 0.14 -15.98
N THR A 260 12.73 0.31 -16.87
CA THR A 260 12.87 1.15 -18.07
C THR A 260 13.11 2.61 -17.69
N LEU A 261 12.30 3.15 -16.78
CA LEU A 261 12.40 4.55 -16.36
C LEU A 261 13.74 4.87 -15.66
N ALA A 262 14.25 3.95 -14.84
CA ALA A 262 15.54 4.11 -14.18
C ALA A 262 16.67 4.11 -15.20
N LYS A 263 16.62 3.21 -16.19
CA LYS A 263 17.60 3.16 -17.30
C LYS A 263 17.60 4.46 -18.10
N ASP A 264 16.44 4.93 -18.53
CA ASP A 264 16.29 6.13 -19.38
C ASP A 264 16.70 7.42 -18.67
N ALA A 265 16.56 7.48 -17.34
CA ALA A 265 17.03 8.60 -16.54
C ALA A 265 18.57 8.70 -16.43
N GLY A 266 19.32 7.90 -17.19
CA GLY A 266 20.78 7.80 -17.09
C GLY A 266 21.24 7.12 -15.80
N ARG A 267 20.34 6.39 -15.12
CA ARG A 267 20.61 5.77 -13.82
C ARG A 267 20.78 4.26 -14.00
N GLY A 268 21.98 3.86 -14.40
CA GLY A 268 22.46 2.47 -14.31
C GLY A 268 22.65 1.98 -12.86
N LYS A 269 21.83 2.45 -11.91
CA LYS A 269 21.94 2.19 -10.47
C LYS A 269 20.85 1.28 -9.92
N LEU A 270 19.75 1.04 -10.65
CA LEU A 270 18.78 0.03 -10.24
C LEU A 270 19.48 -1.33 -10.30
N ARG A 271 19.86 -1.85 -9.14
CA ARG A 271 20.70 -3.03 -8.96
C ARG A 271 19.88 -4.29 -8.76
N PHE A 272 18.73 -4.14 -8.13
CA PHE A 272 17.87 -5.28 -7.84
C PHE A 272 16.41 -4.88 -7.95
N VAL A 273 15.62 -5.88 -8.30
CA VAL A 273 14.18 -5.81 -8.34
C VAL A 273 13.69 -7.10 -7.70
N HIS A 274 12.89 -6.95 -6.64
CA HIS A 274 12.32 -8.08 -5.92
C HIS A 274 10.86 -8.21 -6.32
N MET A 275 10.52 -9.30 -7.00
CA MET A 275 9.16 -9.60 -7.43
C MET A 275 8.75 -10.94 -6.88
N TYR A 276 7.62 -10.95 -6.18
CA TYR A 276 6.89 -12.17 -5.90
C TYR A 276 5.86 -12.38 -6.99
N THR A 277 5.82 -13.59 -7.53
CA THR A 277 4.85 -14.01 -8.54
C THR A 277 4.00 -15.12 -7.93
N CYS A 278 2.71 -14.87 -7.75
CA CYS A 278 1.75 -15.94 -7.46
C CYS A 278 1.35 -16.66 -8.75
N GLY A 279 1.44 -17.98 -8.72
CA GLY A 279 1.14 -18.88 -9.82
C GLY A 279 1.87 -20.19 -9.63
N THR A 280 1.25 -21.32 -9.99
CA THR A 280 2.00 -22.56 -10.17
C THR A 280 3.12 -22.27 -11.17
N ALA A 281 4.37 -22.37 -10.72
CA ALA A 281 5.51 -22.42 -11.63
C ALA A 281 5.20 -23.52 -12.66
N PHE A 282 5.23 -23.14 -13.94
CA PHE A 282 5.09 -24.09 -15.04
C PHE A 282 6.08 -25.24 -14.92
#